data_AF-A0A3P7L2B7-F1
#
_entry.id   AF-A0A3P7L2B7-F1
#
_cell.length_a   1.000
_cell.length_b   1.000
_cell.length_c   1.000
_cell.angle_alpha   90.00
_cell.angle_beta   90.00
_cell.angle_gamma   90.00
#
_symmetry.space_group_name_H-M   'P 1'
#
loop_
_entity.id
_entity.type
_entity.pdbx_description
1 polymer ?
#
loop_
_entity_poly.entity_id
_entity_poly.type
_entity_poly.pdbx_seq_one_letter_code
_entity_poly.pdbx_strand_id
1 'polypeptide(L)'
;MVWLLDSGANVCLQDGKSQTAIDVARCHKQINALRILRKQAADEGLLGTQTGKMAPATPLESRRECSGEELTDDDLLPIDFPFGDTEAVGVCVSAERKQAARDLALRRIDLLLRYLELAKLDFKQLGGSEAQLEKRHIPTEESGELKVAALDNQLEYERLRREKLEISLDEARKEILMLKSEMKGSTCVLESPLRSTKFDERANRLEKVSMLAKQYKAKRY
;
A
#
# COMPACT_ATOMS: atom_id res chain seq x y z
N MET A 1 -34.07 -38.57 21.56
CA MET A 1 -33.92 -37.82 20.30
C MET A 1 -32.58 -38.13 19.65
N VAL A 2 -31.43 -37.84 20.28
CA VAL A 2 -30.08 -38.15 19.74
C VAL A 2 -29.95 -39.63 19.34
N TRP A 3 -30.31 -40.55 20.23
CA TRP A 3 -30.29 -42.00 19.94
C TRP A 3 -31.14 -42.43 18.72
N LEU A 4 -32.25 -41.73 18.45
CA LEU A 4 -33.11 -42.03 17.29
C LEU A 4 -32.46 -41.54 15.99
N LEU A 5 -31.76 -40.40 16.04
CA LEU A 5 -31.03 -39.86 14.90
C LEU A 5 -29.80 -40.74 14.59
N ASP A 6 -29.09 -41.20 15.61
CA ASP A 6 -27.99 -42.15 15.46
C ASP A 6 -28.45 -43.52 14.91
N SER A 7 -29.71 -43.88 15.15
CA SER A 7 -30.34 -45.09 14.60
C SER A 7 -30.88 -44.90 13.17
N GLY A 8 -30.64 -43.74 12.53
CA GLY A 8 -31.06 -43.46 11.16
C GLY A 8 -32.51 -43.03 10.99
N ALA A 9 -33.13 -42.42 12.01
CA ALA A 9 -34.48 -41.87 11.88
C ALA A 9 -34.52 -40.71 10.86
N ASN A 10 -35.41 -40.81 9.87
CA ASN A 10 -35.55 -39.79 8.83
C ASN A 10 -36.18 -38.50 9.39
N VAL A 11 -35.41 -37.41 9.38
CA VAL A 11 -35.80 -36.12 9.93
C VAL A 11 -36.86 -35.41 9.08
N CYS A 12 -36.99 -35.78 7.81
CA CYS A 12 -37.91 -35.18 6.84
C CYS A 12 -39.31 -35.82 6.83
N LEU A 13 -39.58 -36.79 7.72
CA LEU A 13 -40.90 -37.39 7.80
C LEU A 13 -41.95 -36.34 8.20
N GLN A 14 -43.03 -36.27 7.42
CA GLN A 14 -44.15 -35.39 7.68
C GLN A 14 -45.35 -36.15 8.23
N ASP A 15 -46.00 -35.58 9.25
CA ASP A 15 -47.31 -36.07 9.72
C ASP A 15 -48.42 -35.74 8.70
N GLY A 16 -49.64 -36.25 8.89
CA GLY A 16 -50.81 -35.98 8.04
C GLY A 16 -51.20 -34.48 7.91
N LYS A 17 -50.52 -33.60 8.64
CA LYS A 17 -50.61 -32.13 8.55
C LYS A 17 -49.40 -31.47 7.85
N SER A 18 -48.57 -32.25 7.15
CA SER A 18 -47.33 -31.81 6.49
C SER A 18 -46.31 -31.16 7.44
N GLN A 19 -46.36 -31.47 8.73
CA GLN A 19 -45.43 -30.93 9.73
C GLN A 19 -44.23 -31.86 9.86
N THR A 20 -43.03 -31.30 9.76
CA THR A 20 -41.78 -32.03 9.98
C THR A 20 -41.44 -32.00 11.47
N ALA A 21 -40.58 -32.92 11.93
CA ALA A 21 -40.04 -32.91 13.30
C ALA A 21 -39.45 -31.55 13.71
N ILE A 22 -38.86 -30.83 12.74
CA ILE A 22 -38.33 -29.46 12.93
C ILE A 22 -39.45 -28.45 13.19
N ASP A 23 -40.58 -28.53 12.49
CA ASP A 23 -41.70 -27.61 12.66
C ASP A 23 -42.39 -27.81 14.00
N VAL A 24 -42.54 -29.07 14.43
CA VAL A 24 -43.08 -29.41 15.75
C VAL A 24 -42.16 -28.89 16.85
N ALA A 25 -40.84 -29.07 16.74
CA ALA A 25 -39.87 -28.54 17.69
C ALA A 25 -39.90 -27.00 17.75
N ARG A 26 -40.16 -26.34 16.61
CA ARG A 26 -40.34 -24.87 16.52
C ARG A 26 -41.60 -24.40 17.22
N CYS A 27 -42.74 -25.06 17.00
CA CYS A 27 -44.01 -24.72 17.66
C CYS A 27 -43.92 -24.85 19.19
N HIS A 28 -43.12 -25.80 19.69
CA HIS A 28 -42.95 -26.06 21.12
C HIS A 28 -41.73 -25.35 21.73
N LYS A 29 -41.05 -24.47 20.97
CA LYS A 29 -39.88 -23.69 21.41
C LYS A 29 -38.77 -24.54 22.04
N GLN A 30 -38.60 -25.77 21.56
CA GLN A 30 -37.54 -26.67 22.04
C GLN A 30 -36.21 -26.35 21.33
N ILE A 31 -35.46 -25.40 21.87
CA ILE A 31 -34.21 -24.88 21.27
C ILE A 31 -33.17 -26.00 21.09
N ASN A 32 -33.01 -26.86 22.10
CA ASN A 32 -32.07 -27.99 22.04
C ASN A 32 -32.44 -29.00 20.95
N ALA A 33 -33.73 -29.30 20.78
CA ALA A 33 -34.21 -30.19 19.73
C ALA A 33 -33.98 -29.61 18.34
N LEU A 34 -34.27 -28.32 18.16
CA LEU A 34 -34.03 -27.61 16.91
C LEU A 34 -32.54 -27.60 16.51
N ARG A 35 -31.65 -27.39 17.47
CA ARG A 35 -30.19 -27.39 17.23
C ARG A 35 -29.71 -28.75 16.72
N ILE A 36 -30.16 -29.83 17.34
CA ILE A 36 -29.78 -31.20 16.97
C ILE A 36 -30.33 -31.55 15.58
N LEU A 37 -31.62 -31.27 15.33
CA LEU A 37 -32.25 -31.57 14.03
C LEU A 37 -31.67 -30.75 12.87
N ARG A 38 -31.30 -29.48 13.12
CA ARG A 38 -30.71 -28.60 12.10
C ARG A 38 -29.29 -29.00 11.75
N LYS A 39 -28.51 -29.47 12.73
CA LYS A 39 -27.17 -30.02 12.51
C LYS A 39 -27.23 -31.26 11.62
N GLN A 40 -28.11 -32.20 11.95
CA GLN A 40 -28.32 -33.42 11.15
C GLN A 40 -28.80 -33.12 9.72
N ALA A 41 -29.73 -32.16 9.56
CA ALA A 41 -30.22 -31.76 8.24
C ALA A 41 -29.17 -31.05 7.36
N ALA A 42 -28.15 -30.44 7.98
CA ALA A 42 -27.01 -29.88 7.27
C ALA A 42 -26.02 -30.97 6.85
N ASP A 43 -25.78 -31.96 7.72
CA ASP A 43 -24.88 -33.09 7.45
C ASP A 43 -25.42 -34.02 6.34
N GLU A 44 -26.75 -34.14 6.19
CA GLU A 44 -27.39 -34.90 5.08
C GLU A 44 -27.49 -34.13 3.74
N GLY A 45 -26.92 -32.91 3.65
CA GLY A 45 -26.82 -32.18 2.37
C GLY A 45 -28.16 -31.73 1.76
N LEU A 46 -29.24 -31.70 2.54
CA LEU A 46 -30.61 -31.43 2.07
C LEU A 46 -31.03 -29.94 2.12
N LEU A 47 -30.17 -29.05 2.60
CA LEU A 47 -30.39 -27.59 2.53
C LEU A 47 -29.59 -26.96 1.38
N GLY A 48 -29.93 -27.38 0.17
CA GLY A 48 -29.68 -26.61 -1.05
C GLY A 48 -30.70 -25.48 -1.17
N THR A 49 -30.20 -24.26 -1.35
CA THR A 49 -30.91 -23.01 -1.68
C THR A 49 -32.17 -23.18 -2.56
N GLN A 50 -33.35 -23.34 -1.95
CA GLN A 50 -34.63 -23.12 -2.62
C GLN A 50 -35.60 -22.38 -1.69
N THR A 51 -35.28 -21.10 -1.43
CA THR A 51 -36.31 -20.08 -1.25
C THR A 51 -36.93 -19.81 -2.62
N GLY A 52 -38.12 -20.36 -2.87
CA GLY A 52 -38.78 -20.22 -4.16
C GLY A 52 -40.26 -20.60 -4.12
N LYS A 53 -41.08 -19.80 -3.43
CA LYS A 53 -42.48 -19.61 -3.82
C LYS A 53 -43.02 -18.27 -3.30
N MET A 54 -43.54 -17.52 -4.26
CA MET A 54 -43.97 -16.12 -4.20
C MET A 54 -45.24 -15.89 -3.40
N ALA A 55 -45.33 -14.73 -2.73
CA ALA A 55 -46.54 -13.91 -2.58
C ALA A 55 -46.15 -12.48 -2.16
N PRO A 56 -46.95 -11.45 -2.48
CA PRO A 56 -46.45 -10.16 -2.96
C PRO A 56 -46.29 -9.06 -1.90
N ALA A 57 -45.45 -8.11 -2.29
CA ALA A 57 -45.23 -6.74 -1.80
C ALA A 57 -46.18 -6.18 -0.73
N THR A 58 -45.59 -5.85 0.43
CA THR A 58 -45.94 -4.66 1.22
C THR A 58 -44.65 -3.94 1.62
N PRO A 59 -44.41 -2.70 1.15
CA PRO A 59 -43.31 -1.86 1.62
C PRO A 59 -43.63 -1.33 3.02
N LEU A 60 -42.92 -1.79 4.04
CA LEU A 60 -42.87 -1.09 5.31
C LEU A 60 -41.50 -1.30 5.97
N GLU A 61 -40.85 -0.17 6.22
CA GLU A 61 -39.59 -0.06 6.94
C GLU A 61 -39.65 -0.83 8.26
N SER A 62 -38.60 -1.61 8.51
CA SER A 62 -38.07 -1.73 9.86
C SER A 62 -36.59 -2.05 9.75
N ARG A 63 -35.80 -1.00 9.99
CA ARG A 63 -34.42 -1.05 10.46
C ARG A 63 -34.34 -2.16 11.51
N ARG A 64 -33.86 -3.34 11.09
CA ARG A 64 -33.66 -4.47 11.99
C ARG A 64 -32.46 -4.11 12.86
N GLU A 65 -32.74 -3.62 14.05
CA GLU A 65 -31.77 -3.57 15.12
C GLU A 65 -31.23 -5.00 15.29
N CYS A 66 -29.94 -5.16 14.97
CA CYS A 66 -29.21 -6.39 15.24
C CYS A 66 -29.16 -6.55 16.76
N SER A 67 -30.13 -7.28 17.30
CA SER A 67 -30.10 -7.74 18.69
C SER A 67 -28.78 -8.44 18.93
N GLY A 68 -28.04 -7.98 19.94
CA GLY A 68 -26.75 -8.53 20.34
C GLY A 68 -26.87 -10.01 20.70
N GLU A 69 -26.52 -10.87 19.76
CA GLU A 69 -26.08 -12.22 20.08
C GLU A 69 -24.63 -12.08 20.59
N GLU A 70 -24.40 -12.51 21.84
CA GLU A 70 -23.04 -12.64 22.38
C GLU A 70 -22.30 -13.68 21.53
N LEU A 71 -21.29 -13.21 20.80
CA LEU A 71 -20.48 -14.05 19.93
C LEU A 71 -19.70 -15.05 20.78
N THR A 72 -19.81 -16.32 20.42
CA THR A 72 -19.09 -17.43 21.06
C THR A 72 -17.77 -17.69 20.35
N ASP A 73 -16.84 -18.42 20.95
CA ASP A 73 -15.53 -18.74 20.34
C ASP A 73 -15.65 -19.42 18.95
N ASP A 74 -16.82 -20.01 18.64
CA ASP A 74 -17.13 -20.60 17.32
C ASP A 74 -17.34 -19.56 16.20
N ASP A 75 -17.65 -18.31 16.54
CA ASP A 75 -17.77 -17.20 15.57
C ASP A 75 -16.39 -16.64 15.14
N LEU A 76 -15.32 -17.19 15.72
CA LEU A 76 -13.95 -16.82 15.45
C LEU A 76 -13.26 -17.63 14.37
N LEU A 77 -13.96 -18.57 13.74
CA LEU A 77 -13.44 -19.33 12.61
C LEU A 77 -12.96 -18.35 11.51
N PRO A 78 -11.88 -18.69 10.78
CA PRO A 78 -11.48 -17.95 9.60
C PRO A 78 -12.67 -17.86 8.66
N ILE A 79 -13.27 -16.67 8.59
CA ILE A 79 -14.25 -16.40 7.56
C ILE A 79 -13.44 -16.38 6.27
N ASP A 80 -13.87 -17.16 5.28
CA ASP A 80 -13.40 -17.16 3.90
C ASP A 80 -13.70 -15.79 3.22
N PHE A 81 -13.28 -14.71 3.87
CA PHE A 81 -13.08 -13.45 3.21
C PHE A 81 -11.80 -13.65 2.39
N PRO A 82 -11.85 -13.45 1.07
CA PRO A 82 -10.71 -13.69 0.20
C PRO A 82 -9.60 -12.71 0.61
N PHE A 83 -8.72 -13.15 1.49
CA PHE A 83 -7.50 -12.45 1.81
C PHE A 83 -6.51 -12.75 0.70
N GLY A 84 -6.32 -11.77 -0.17
CA GLY A 84 -5.01 -11.53 -0.79
C GLY A 84 -4.51 -12.52 -1.82
N ASP A 85 -5.25 -12.69 -2.93
CA ASP A 85 -4.58 -12.97 -4.21
C ASP A 85 -4.53 -11.66 -5.00
N THR A 86 -3.41 -10.96 -4.92
CA THR A 86 -3.10 -9.75 -5.71
C THR A 86 -2.83 -10.02 -7.19
N GLU A 87 -3.14 -11.20 -7.72
CA GLU A 87 -2.72 -11.60 -9.07
C GLU A 87 -3.81 -12.39 -9.83
N ALA A 88 -5.11 -12.05 -9.71
CA ALA A 88 -6.10 -12.41 -10.74
C ALA A 88 -7.48 -11.78 -10.48
N VAL A 89 -7.95 -10.97 -11.44
CA VAL A 89 -9.35 -10.59 -11.68
C VAL A 89 -10.07 -9.96 -10.49
N GLY A 90 -10.18 -8.62 -10.53
CA GLY A 90 -10.96 -7.84 -9.58
C GLY A 90 -12.43 -8.28 -9.53
N VAL A 91 -12.76 -9.15 -8.56
CA VAL A 91 -14.13 -9.39 -8.16
C VAL A 91 -14.62 -8.09 -7.50
N CYS A 92 -15.52 -7.37 -8.18
CA CYS A 92 -16.20 -6.20 -7.64
C CYS A 92 -17.06 -6.61 -6.44
N VAL A 93 -16.47 -6.64 -5.23
CA VAL A 93 -17.21 -6.84 -3.98
C VAL A 93 -18.12 -5.63 -3.75
N SER A 94 -19.43 -5.89 -3.58
CA SER A 94 -20.43 -4.83 -3.31
C SER A 94 -20.05 -4.01 -2.07
N ALA A 95 -20.46 -2.74 -2.04
CA ALA A 95 -20.18 -1.85 -0.91
C ALA A 95 -20.74 -2.41 0.41
N GLU A 96 -21.91 -3.05 0.36
CA GLU A 96 -22.55 -3.72 1.50
C GLU A 96 -21.69 -4.87 2.04
N ARG A 97 -21.12 -5.70 1.16
CA ARG A 97 -20.25 -6.81 1.59
C ARG A 97 -18.93 -6.31 2.18
N LYS A 98 -18.38 -5.21 1.65
CA LYS A 98 -17.21 -4.56 2.24
C LYS A 98 -17.53 -3.99 3.63
N GLN A 99 -18.70 -3.39 3.80
CA GLN A 99 -19.11 -2.84 5.10
C GLN A 99 -19.35 -3.96 6.12
N ALA A 100 -20.02 -5.05 5.74
CA ALA A 100 -20.20 -6.20 6.61
C ALA A 100 -18.85 -6.83 7.04
N ALA A 101 -17.86 -6.86 6.14
CA ALA A 101 -16.50 -7.31 6.46
C ALA A 101 -15.84 -6.42 7.51
N ARG A 102 -15.98 -5.10 7.36
CA ARG A 102 -15.44 -4.12 8.31
C ARG A 102 -16.12 -4.25 9.66
N ASP A 103 -17.44 -4.36 9.70
CA ASP A 103 -18.20 -4.46 10.95
C ASP A 103 -17.83 -5.74 11.71
N LEU A 104 -17.65 -6.85 10.99
CA LEU A 104 -17.13 -8.09 11.53
C LEU A 104 -15.70 -7.95 12.06
N ALA A 105 -14.81 -7.32 11.29
CA ALA A 105 -13.44 -7.07 11.72
C ALA A 105 -13.38 -6.20 12.98
N LEU A 106 -14.23 -5.17 13.08
CA LEU A 106 -14.35 -4.33 14.28
C LEU A 106 -14.80 -5.14 15.49
N ARG A 107 -15.85 -5.96 15.34
CA ARG A 107 -16.29 -6.86 16.43
C ARG A 107 -15.19 -7.83 16.85
N ARG A 108 -14.40 -8.33 15.90
CA ARG A 108 -13.25 -9.19 16.19
C ARG A 108 -12.17 -8.45 16.96
N ILE A 109 -11.89 -7.19 16.61
CA ILE A 109 -10.97 -6.32 17.35
C ILE A 109 -11.48 -6.11 18.77
N ASP A 110 -12.76 -5.78 18.95
CA ASP A 110 -13.36 -5.56 20.28
C ASP A 110 -13.21 -6.79 21.19
N LEU A 111 -13.44 -7.99 20.64
CA LEU A 111 -13.26 -9.22 21.39
C LEU A 111 -11.79 -9.45 21.78
N LEU A 112 -10.86 -9.24 20.84
CA LEU A 112 -9.43 -9.38 21.10
C LEU A 112 -8.94 -8.40 22.17
N LEU A 113 -9.48 -7.17 22.19
CA LEU A 113 -9.18 -6.19 23.24
C LEU A 113 -9.65 -6.68 24.61
N ARG A 114 -10.86 -7.23 24.72
CA ARG A 114 -11.36 -7.83 25.96
C ARG A 114 -10.49 -8.99 26.44
N TYR A 115 -10.09 -9.89 25.52
CA TYR A 115 -9.19 -10.99 25.88
C TYR A 115 -7.82 -10.50 26.32
N LEU A 116 -7.31 -9.43 25.71
CA LEU A 116 -6.06 -8.80 26.11
C LEU A 116 -6.17 -8.17 27.51
N GLU A 117 -7.30 -7.56 27.85
CA GLU A 117 -7.56 -7.05 29.21
C GLU A 117 -7.59 -8.16 30.25
N LEU A 118 -8.31 -9.25 29.97
CA LEU A 118 -8.35 -10.42 30.85
C LEU A 118 -6.95 -11.01 31.06
N ALA A 119 -6.20 -11.24 29.99
CA ALA A 119 -4.84 -11.74 30.07
C ALA A 119 -3.90 -10.82 30.88
N LYS A 120 -4.08 -9.49 30.79
CA LYS A 120 -3.33 -8.52 31.62
C LYS A 120 -3.70 -8.65 33.09
N LEU A 121 -4.98 -8.83 33.42
CA LEU A 121 -5.42 -9.03 34.80
C LEU A 121 -4.87 -10.35 35.36
N ASP A 122 -4.95 -11.43 34.60
CA ASP A 122 -4.40 -12.74 34.99
C ASP A 122 -2.89 -12.65 35.23
N PHE A 123 -2.16 -11.97 34.34
CA PHE A 123 -0.72 -11.74 34.51
C PHE A 123 -0.40 -11.00 35.81
N LYS A 124 -1.18 -9.96 36.16
CA LYS A 124 -1.04 -9.22 37.43
C LYS A 124 -1.35 -10.12 38.63
N GLN A 125 -2.40 -10.92 38.56
CA GLN A 125 -2.79 -11.85 39.62
C GLN A 125 -1.73 -12.93 39.87
N LEU A 126 -1.02 -13.35 38.82
CA LEU A 126 0.10 -14.29 38.90
C LEU A 126 1.43 -13.64 39.33
N GLY A 127 1.42 -12.36 39.73
CA GLY A 127 2.59 -11.64 40.26
C GLY A 127 3.44 -10.94 39.20
N GLY A 128 2.94 -10.79 37.97
CA GLY A 128 3.59 -10.02 36.91
C GLY A 128 3.48 -8.50 37.11
N SER A 129 4.50 -7.75 36.69
CA SER A 129 4.53 -6.27 36.79
C SER A 129 4.24 -5.58 35.45
N GLU A 130 3.60 -4.40 35.49
CA GLU A 130 3.24 -3.64 34.28
C GLU A 130 4.46 -3.32 33.39
N ALA A 131 5.61 -3.05 34.01
CA ALA A 131 6.88 -2.80 33.31
C ALA A 131 7.37 -3.99 32.45
N GLN A 132 6.89 -5.21 32.70
CA GLN A 132 7.18 -6.38 31.88
C GLN A 132 6.24 -6.47 30.67
N LEU A 133 5.02 -5.94 30.78
CA LEU A 133 4.06 -5.87 29.67
C LEU A 133 4.47 -4.81 28.64
N GLU A 134 4.95 -3.65 29.11
CA GLU A 134 5.44 -2.57 28.23
C GLU A 134 6.60 -3.01 27.33
N LYS A 135 7.50 -3.88 27.82
CA LYS A 135 8.61 -4.42 27.03
C LYS A 135 8.18 -5.41 25.95
N ARG A 136 6.99 -6.00 26.10
CA ARG A 136 6.37 -6.91 25.13
C ARG A 136 5.52 -6.16 24.11
N HIS A 137 5.28 -4.86 24.33
CA HIS A 137 4.54 -4.06 23.40
C HIS A 137 5.27 -4.10 22.05
N ILE A 138 4.54 -4.55 21.03
CA ILE A 138 5.00 -4.49 19.63
C ILE A 138 5.41 -3.03 19.40
N PRO A 139 6.59 -2.75 18.80
CA PRO A 139 7.01 -1.38 18.53
C PRO A 139 5.87 -0.66 17.82
N THR A 140 5.27 0.31 18.52
CA THR A 140 4.13 1.08 18.04
C THR A 140 4.52 1.83 16.79
N GLU A 141 3.52 2.11 15.94
CA GLU A 141 3.68 2.99 14.77
C GLU A 141 4.37 4.30 15.15
N GLU A 142 4.07 4.84 16.34
CA GLU A 142 4.73 5.99 16.95
C GLU A 142 6.28 5.89 16.98
N SER A 143 6.84 4.72 17.27
CA SER A 143 8.30 4.51 17.25
C SER A 143 8.85 4.50 15.82
N GLY A 144 8.06 4.04 14.85
CA GLY A 144 8.35 4.15 13.44
C GLY A 144 8.28 5.60 12.95
N GLU A 145 7.21 6.31 13.32
CA GLU A 145 6.97 7.71 12.98
C GLU A 145 8.09 8.62 13.49
N LEU A 146 8.54 8.44 14.73
CA LEU A 146 9.68 9.19 15.28
C LEU A 146 10.97 8.95 14.49
N LYS A 147 11.20 7.70 14.03
CA LYS A 147 12.36 7.37 13.19
C LYS A 147 12.24 7.99 11.81
N VAL A 148 11.05 7.96 11.21
CA VAL A 148 10.78 8.59 9.91
C VAL A 148 11.01 10.09 9.99
N ALA A 149 10.44 10.75 11.00
CA ALA A 149 10.63 12.19 11.22
C ALA A 149 12.11 12.56 11.43
N ALA A 150 12.88 11.74 12.16
CA ALA A 150 14.31 11.95 12.33
C ALA A 150 15.09 11.85 11.01
N LEU A 151 14.75 10.87 10.15
CA LEU A 151 15.34 10.71 8.83
C LEU A 151 14.97 11.84 7.88
N ASP A 152 13.71 12.31 7.93
CA ASP A 152 13.25 13.45 7.13
C ASP A 152 14.02 14.72 7.49
N ASN A 153 14.19 15.01 8.78
CA ASN A 153 15.01 16.14 9.25
C ASN A 153 16.47 16.03 8.77
N GLN A 154 17.04 14.82 8.74
CA GLN A 154 18.40 14.61 8.23
C GLN A 154 18.48 14.85 6.71
N LEU A 155 17.47 14.41 5.96
CA LEU A 155 17.39 14.66 4.52
C LEU A 155 17.23 16.15 4.22
N GLU A 156 16.41 16.87 4.98
CA GLU A 156 16.26 18.33 4.85
C GLU A 156 17.57 19.05 5.13
N TYR A 157 18.29 18.65 6.18
CA TYR A 157 19.61 19.20 6.48
C TYR A 157 20.59 19.01 5.31
N GLU A 158 20.66 17.79 4.74
CA GLU A 158 21.54 17.52 3.59
C GLU A 158 21.08 18.25 2.31
N ARG A 159 19.77 18.42 2.10
CA ARG A 159 19.23 19.23 0.99
C ARG A 159 19.66 20.68 1.09
N LEU A 160 19.44 21.32 2.24
CA LEU A 160 19.88 22.70 2.52
C LEU A 160 21.39 22.85 2.39
N ARG A 161 22.15 21.85 2.85
CA ARG A 161 23.61 21.85 2.73
C ARG A 161 24.06 21.79 1.27
N ARG A 162 23.42 20.96 0.44
CA ARG A 162 23.69 20.89 -1.00
C ARG A 162 23.34 22.19 -1.72
N GLU A 163 22.18 22.78 -1.43
CA GLU A 163 21.75 24.05 -2.01
C GLU A 163 22.76 25.17 -1.74
N LYS A 164 23.23 25.28 -0.49
CA LYS A 164 24.29 26.26 -0.13
C LYS A 164 25.58 26.06 -0.93
N LEU A 165 25.99 24.80 -1.13
CA LEU A 165 27.19 24.49 -1.91
C LEU A 165 26.98 24.78 -3.40
N GLU A 166 25.80 24.53 -3.94
CA GLU A 166 25.46 24.81 -5.34
C GLU A 166 25.50 26.32 -5.63
N ILE A 167 24.96 27.14 -4.71
CA ILE A 167 25.05 28.60 -4.80
C ILE A 167 26.52 29.06 -4.86
N SER A 168 27.35 28.57 -3.92
CA SER A 168 28.78 28.91 -3.89
C SER A 168 29.53 28.45 -5.14
N LEU A 169 29.17 27.29 -5.68
CA LEU A 169 29.76 26.75 -6.90
C LEU A 169 29.38 27.61 -8.11
N ASP A 170 28.12 28.05 -8.20
CA ASP A 170 27.66 28.95 -9.25
C ASP A 170 28.27 30.34 -9.17
N GLU A 171 28.51 30.88 -7.97
CA GLU A 171 29.28 32.10 -7.75
C GLU A 171 30.71 31.95 -8.26
N ALA A 172 31.42 30.89 -7.87
CA ALA A 172 32.78 30.61 -8.35
C ALA A 172 32.83 30.42 -9.88
N ARG A 173 31.82 29.78 -10.49
CA ARG A 173 31.70 29.65 -11.95
C ARG A 173 31.54 31.01 -12.63
N LYS A 174 30.72 31.91 -12.07
CA LYS A 174 30.55 33.28 -12.57
C LYS A 174 31.85 34.07 -12.48
N GLU A 175 32.55 34.00 -11.35
CA GLU A 175 33.86 34.65 -11.18
C GLU A 175 34.88 34.16 -12.21
N ILE A 176 34.97 32.84 -12.42
CA ILE A 176 35.85 32.26 -13.45
C ILE A 176 35.48 32.77 -14.85
N LEU A 177 34.20 32.90 -15.17
CA LEU A 177 33.75 33.44 -16.46
C LEU A 177 34.12 34.91 -16.63
N MET A 178 33.92 35.73 -15.58
CA MET A 178 34.31 37.15 -15.56
C MET A 178 35.82 37.30 -15.78
N LEU A 179 36.63 36.63 -14.97
CA LEU A 179 38.10 36.66 -15.09
C LEU A 179 38.57 36.14 -16.47
N LYS A 180 37.95 35.07 -17.00
CA LYS A 180 38.25 34.59 -18.36
C LYS A 180 37.93 35.64 -19.43
N SER A 181 36.86 36.40 -19.26
CA SER A 181 36.48 37.46 -20.21
C SER A 181 37.46 38.64 -20.16
N GLU A 182 37.87 39.07 -18.96
CA GLU A 182 38.88 40.13 -18.74
C GLU A 182 40.25 39.72 -19.29
N MET A 183 40.65 38.46 -19.05
CA MET A 183 41.88 37.90 -19.60
C MET A 183 41.85 37.85 -21.13
N LYS A 184 40.74 37.42 -21.75
CA LYS A 184 40.55 37.42 -23.21
C LYS A 184 40.58 38.83 -23.81
N GLY A 185 39.95 39.79 -23.13
CA GLY A 185 39.99 41.20 -23.53
C GLY A 185 41.43 41.73 -23.50
N SER A 186 42.19 41.40 -22.46
CA SER A 186 43.60 41.80 -22.31
C SER A 186 44.53 41.09 -23.29
N THR A 187 44.25 39.84 -23.66
CA THR A 187 45.04 39.12 -24.69
C THR A 187 44.76 39.65 -26.10
N CYS A 188 43.52 40.07 -26.41
CA CYS A 188 43.22 40.72 -27.70
C CYS A 188 43.99 42.04 -27.90
N VAL A 189 44.29 42.78 -26.82
CA VAL A 189 45.11 44.00 -26.89
C VAL A 189 46.57 43.70 -27.25
N LEU A 190 47.08 42.51 -26.89
CA LEU A 190 48.46 42.10 -27.18
C LEU A 190 48.63 41.38 -28.52
N GLU A 191 47.55 40.84 -29.13
CA GLU A 191 47.62 40.06 -30.37
C GLU A 191 47.31 40.83 -31.67
N SER A 192 47.06 42.14 -31.60
CA SER A 192 46.85 42.99 -32.79
C SER A 192 48.17 43.57 -33.35
N PRO A 193 48.25 43.92 -34.64
CA PRO A 193 48.68 43.13 -35.80
C PRO A 193 50.22 42.93 -35.93
N LEU A 194 50.99 42.79 -34.84
CA LEU A 194 52.45 42.60 -34.94
C LEU A 194 52.90 41.27 -35.59
N ARG A 195 51.98 40.33 -35.87
CA ARG A 195 52.29 39.06 -36.58
C ARG A 195 52.06 39.09 -38.10
N SER A 196 51.34 40.07 -38.65
CA SER A 196 50.97 40.06 -40.08
C SER A 196 52.06 40.61 -41.00
N THR A 197 52.75 41.68 -40.60
CA THR A 197 53.68 42.40 -41.49
C THR A 197 54.95 41.61 -41.84
N LYS A 198 55.45 40.75 -40.96
CA LYS A 198 56.71 40.01 -41.18
C LYS A 198 56.56 38.85 -42.17
N PHE A 199 55.38 38.25 -42.28
CA PHE A 199 55.11 37.18 -43.26
C PHE A 199 54.83 37.78 -44.65
N ASP A 200 54.04 38.85 -44.70
CA ASP A 200 53.72 39.54 -45.96
C ASP A 200 54.95 40.19 -46.61
N GLU A 201 55.88 40.74 -45.83
CA GLU A 201 57.14 41.27 -46.37
C GLU A 201 58.05 40.17 -46.93
N ARG A 202 58.07 38.98 -46.34
CA ARG A 202 58.86 37.85 -46.84
C ARG A 202 58.26 37.27 -48.11
N ALA A 203 56.93 37.14 -48.17
CA ALA A 203 56.22 36.73 -49.38
C ALA A 203 56.48 37.70 -50.54
N ASN A 204 56.34 39.01 -50.29
CA ASN A 204 56.60 40.05 -51.28
C ASN A 204 58.08 40.09 -51.75
N ARG A 205 59.04 39.77 -50.88
CA ARG A 205 60.46 39.66 -51.28
C ARG A 205 60.71 38.46 -52.19
N LEU A 206 60.13 37.31 -51.88
CA LEU A 206 60.27 36.10 -52.69
C LEU A 206 59.62 36.27 -54.06
N GLU A 207 58.46 36.94 -54.12
CA GLU A 207 57.77 37.23 -55.37
C GLU A 207 58.57 38.19 -56.25
N LYS A 208 59.19 39.24 -55.67
CA LYS A 208 60.11 40.12 -56.39
C LYS A 208 61.33 39.38 -56.93
N VAL A 209 61.92 38.47 -56.17
CA VAL A 209 63.08 37.67 -56.62
C VAL A 209 62.68 36.72 -57.77
N SER A 210 61.50 36.09 -57.68
CA SER A 210 60.93 35.25 -58.73
C SER A 210 60.72 36.02 -60.04
N MET A 211 60.17 37.24 -59.96
CA MET A 211 59.94 38.10 -61.11
C MET A 211 61.24 38.53 -61.79
N LEU A 212 62.26 38.91 -61.01
CA LEU A 212 63.57 39.25 -61.55
C LEU A 212 64.22 38.04 -62.24
N ALA A 213 64.17 36.85 -61.62
CA ALA A 213 64.72 35.63 -62.22
C ALA A 213 64.06 35.29 -63.57
N LYS A 214 62.75 35.54 -63.72
CA LYS A 214 62.04 35.38 -65.00
C LYS A 214 62.49 36.40 -66.05
N GLN A 215 62.70 37.67 -65.67
CA GLN A 215 63.19 38.71 -66.58
C GLN A 215 64.61 38.42 -67.08
N TYR A 216 65.50 37.92 -66.23
CA TYR A 216 66.87 37.54 -66.64
C TYR A 216 66.89 36.34 -67.60
N LYS A 217 65.94 35.41 -67.49
CA LYS A 217 65.79 34.30 -68.44
C LYS A 217 65.26 34.77 -69.80
N ALA A 218 64.36 35.76 -69.81
CA ALA A 218 63.79 36.31 -71.05
C ALA A 218 64.78 37.15 -71.88
N LYS A 219 65.85 37.69 -71.27
CA LYS A 219 66.90 38.46 -71.95
C LYS A 219 68.06 37.61 -72.50
N ARG A 220 68.01 36.29 -72.31
CA ARG A 220 69.11 35.35 -72.65
C ARG A 220 68.84 34.54 -73.92
N TYR A 221 67.73 34.81 -74.60
CA TYR A 221 67.37 34.36 -75.95
C TYR A 221 67.19 35.58 -76.83
#